data_AF-A0A2W6QKM6-F1
#
_entry.id   AF-A0A2W6QKM6-F1
#
_cell.length_a   1.000
_cell.length_b   1.000
_cell.length_c   1.000
_cell.angle_alpha   90.00
_cell.angle_beta   90.00
_cell.angle_gamma   90.00
#
_symmetry.space_group_name_H-M   'P 1'
#
loop_
_entity.id
_entity.type
_entity.pdbx_description
1 polymer ?
#
loop_
_entity_poly.entity_id
_entity_poly.type
_entity_poly.pdbx_seq_one_letter_code
_entity_poly.pdbx_strand_id
1 'polypeptide(L)'
;MIRISSNRIVICSHNAPYSSMFIVMVLSLFLVTIQSFDSSYMITILNSTCRLSSEMVMLSLPNRLLCNRKFPSRVILNENHYQLERGVVMLFKKAWYRMSLPVLLIMVIFMSGCAQNEAIEPAATETENTAPQTRILSTMMGDVTVPLTPERVVVDWNIGHVLAVGVTPVGVPSSLLDYGMFLRDKLVDSADLGNHSEVSLEKMVELEPDLIITWDQEKFQTYSKIAPTVVFVPDQYDSMEAEVTAMGEILNREAEAIAWNESFKQRIVAAKAKIKGVIPDDATFTVADFNFLKNPAIIGYSANRGGRAAYELLGLIPAPKVKSDILDQGKENLEASAEVFGEYVGDYLLMMVTEGTKDHSLLPNVWDNLPAVQNNHIFKLDIHKYFTADPYTSILQAEEIADRLASGQTELN
;
A
#
# COMPACT_ATOMS: atom_id res chain seq x y z
N MET A 1 7.44 -28.14 5.14
CA MET A 1 8.15 -27.08 5.90
C MET A 1 9.31 -26.58 5.06
N ILE A 2 9.36 -25.28 4.77
CA ILE A 2 10.44 -24.64 3.99
C ILE A 2 11.19 -23.70 4.92
N ARG A 3 12.51 -23.85 5.02
CA ARG A 3 13.37 -22.97 5.82
C ARG A 3 14.44 -22.36 4.92
N ILE A 4 14.52 -21.04 4.93
CA ILE A 4 15.49 -20.27 4.13
C ILE A 4 16.48 -19.64 5.11
N SER A 5 17.78 -19.87 4.88
CA SER A 5 18.85 -19.10 5.52
C SER A 5 19.86 -18.70 4.45
N SER A 6 20.56 -17.59 4.64
CA SER A 6 21.49 -16.95 3.70
C SER A 6 22.31 -17.94 2.85
N ASN A 7 21.80 -18.26 1.65
CA ASN A 7 22.31 -19.19 0.61
C ASN A 7 21.95 -20.70 0.67
N ARG A 8 21.00 -21.15 1.51
CA ARG A 8 20.47 -22.52 1.47
C ARG A 8 18.95 -22.58 1.66
N ILE A 9 18.30 -23.40 0.83
CA ILE A 9 16.88 -23.72 0.92
C ILE A 9 16.75 -25.19 1.30
N VAL A 10 16.08 -25.45 2.43
CA VAL A 10 15.79 -26.81 2.90
C VAL A 10 14.27 -27.04 2.87
N ILE A 11 13.85 -28.10 2.17
CA ILE A 11 12.45 -28.48 2.03
C ILE A 11 12.24 -29.84 2.69
N CYS A 12 11.38 -29.90 3.70
CA CYS A 12 10.96 -31.14 4.36
C CYS A 12 9.47 -31.40 4.10
N SER A 13 9.15 -32.59 3.59
CA SER A 13 7.77 -33.06 3.39
C SER A 13 7.38 -34.07 4.46
N HIS A 14 6.19 -33.92 5.03
CA HIS A 14 5.59 -34.90 5.95
C HIS A 14 4.34 -35.45 5.27
N ASN A 15 4.36 -36.75 4.96
CA ASN A 15 3.28 -37.54 4.36
C ASN A 15 2.74 -37.04 3.00
N ALA A 16 3.28 -37.59 1.91
CA ALA A 16 2.50 -37.79 0.69
C ALA A 16 3.04 -39.01 -0.09
N PRO A 17 2.22 -40.02 -0.38
CA PRO A 17 2.57 -41.15 -1.25
C PRO A 17 2.25 -40.80 -2.71
N TYR A 18 2.63 -39.60 -3.18
CA TYR A 18 2.40 -39.19 -4.56
C TYR A 18 3.64 -38.51 -5.16
N SER A 19 4.24 -39.28 -6.08
CA SER A 19 5.25 -38.99 -7.10
C SER A 19 5.98 -37.64 -7.09
N SER A 20 7.30 -37.75 -7.22
CA SER A 20 8.31 -36.77 -7.67
C SER A 20 7.84 -35.63 -8.60
N MET A 21 6.78 -35.81 -9.37
CA MET A 21 6.18 -34.80 -10.25
C MET A 21 5.62 -33.56 -9.52
N PHE A 22 5.06 -33.72 -8.31
CA PHE A 22 4.48 -32.58 -7.57
C PHE A 22 5.57 -31.65 -7.01
N ILE A 23 6.70 -32.24 -6.57
CA ILE A 23 7.88 -31.49 -6.11
C ILE A 23 8.51 -30.73 -7.27
N VAL A 24 8.61 -31.34 -8.46
CA VAL A 24 9.13 -30.67 -9.67
C VAL A 24 8.22 -29.53 -10.13
N MET A 25 6.89 -29.68 -10.02
CA MET A 25 5.96 -28.62 -10.39
C MET A 25 6.03 -27.41 -9.44
N VAL A 26 6.11 -27.67 -8.12
CA VAL A 26 6.29 -26.60 -7.12
C VAL A 26 7.65 -25.91 -7.27
N LEU A 27 8.72 -26.65 -7.56
CA LEU A 27 10.05 -26.08 -7.88
C LEU A 27 10.04 -25.25 -9.16
N SER A 28 9.28 -25.66 -10.18
CA SER A 28 9.17 -24.93 -11.45
C SER A 28 8.45 -23.60 -11.27
N LEU A 29 7.37 -23.58 -10.47
CA LEU A 29 6.66 -22.35 -10.10
C LEU A 29 7.51 -21.42 -9.22
N PHE A 30 8.34 -21.97 -8.32
CA PHE A 30 9.26 -21.19 -7.47
C PHE A 30 10.48 -20.64 -8.23
N LEU A 31 10.97 -21.34 -9.25
CA LEU A 31 12.11 -20.91 -10.08
C LEU A 31 11.75 -19.74 -11.01
N VAL A 32 10.49 -19.65 -11.44
CA VAL A 32 9.99 -18.47 -12.19
C VAL A 32 10.02 -17.21 -11.32
N THR A 33 9.88 -17.33 -10.00
CA THR A 33 9.91 -16.20 -9.06
C THR A 33 11.31 -15.75 -8.66
N ILE A 34 12.36 -16.57 -8.88
CA ILE A 34 13.75 -16.28 -8.47
C ILE A 34 14.61 -15.75 -9.64
N GLN A 35 14.06 -15.61 -10.85
CA GLN A 35 14.77 -15.02 -12.00
C GLN A 35 15.17 -13.53 -11.82
N SER A 36 14.85 -12.89 -10.70
CA SER A 36 15.18 -11.50 -10.39
C SER A 36 16.37 -11.30 -9.44
N PHE A 37 17.04 -12.36 -8.96
CA PHE A 37 18.15 -12.24 -8.01
C PHE A 37 19.45 -12.89 -8.50
N ASP A 38 20.51 -12.08 -8.59
CA ASP A 38 21.84 -12.41 -9.10
C ASP A 38 22.68 -13.16 -8.05
N SER A 39 22.22 -14.33 -7.58
CA SER A 39 22.92 -15.12 -6.54
C SER A 39 22.73 -16.64 -6.72
N SER A 40 23.81 -17.40 -6.51
CA SER A 40 23.82 -18.87 -6.63
C SER A 40 23.33 -19.54 -5.34
N TYR A 41 22.30 -20.40 -5.43
CA TYR A 41 21.72 -21.11 -4.27
C TYR A 41 21.99 -22.62 -4.32
N MET A 42 22.26 -23.22 -3.16
CA MET A 42 22.33 -24.67 -2.98
C MET A 42 21.00 -25.18 -2.38
N ILE A 43 20.31 -26.06 -3.11
CA ILE A 43 19.05 -26.69 -2.67
C ILE A 43 19.36 -28.06 -2.08
N THR A 44 18.77 -28.39 -0.92
CA THR A 44 18.92 -29.71 -0.28
C THR A 44 17.55 -30.24 0.13
N ILE A 45 17.20 -31.44 -0.35
CA ILE A 45 15.92 -32.10 -0.08
C ILE A 45 16.14 -33.19 0.98
N LEU A 46 15.32 -33.20 2.04
CA LEU A 46 15.38 -34.19 3.11
C LEU A 46 14.06 -34.98 3.18
N ASN A 47 14.17 -36.30 3.43
CA ASN A 47 13.00 -37.18 3.55
C ASN A 47 12.33 -37.07 4.94
N SER A 48 11.19 -37.72 5.12
CA SER A 48 10.26 -37.62 6.26
C SER A 48 10.84 -37.83 7.67
N THR A 49 12.10 -38.27 7.80
CA THR A 49 12.81 -38.42 9.08
C THR A 49 13.98 -37.44 9.27
N CYS A 50 14.13 -36.41 8.42
CA CYS A 50 15.21 -35.42 8.47
C CYS A 50 16.62 -36.03 8.58
N ARG A 51 16.91 -37.09 7.81
CA ARG A 51 18.27 -37.56 7.51
C ARG A 51 18.59 -37.33 6.04
N LEU A 52 19.85 -37.00 5.74
CA LEU A 52 20.39 -36.80 4.39
C LEU A 52 20.04 -38.00 3.49
N SER A 53 19.21 -37.79 2.47
CA SER A 53 19.08 -38.72 1.35
C SER A 53 20.21 -38.44 0.35
N SER A 54 20.86 -39.50 -0.12
CA SER A 54 22.12 -39.52 -0.87
C SER A 54 22.07 -38.97 -2.31
N GLU A 55 21.20 -38.01 -2.63
CA GLU A 55 21.09 -37.42 -3.97
C GLU A 55 21.39 -35.92 -3.92
N MET A 56 22.65 -35.58 -4.19
CA MET A 56 23.08 -34.21 -4.43
C MET A 56 22.90 -33.90 -5.92
N VAL A 57 21.85 -33.14 -6.28
CA VAL A 57 21.66 -32.66 -7.64
C VAL A 57 22.39 -31.32 -7.79
N MET A 58 23.57 -31.34 -8.41
CA MET A 58 24.25 -30.12 -8.87
C MET A 58 23.68 -29.72 -10.23
N LEU A 59 22.92 -28.63 -10.27
CA LEU A 59 22.52 -27.96 -11.51
C LEU A 59 23.59 -26.92 -11.88
N SER A 60 24.38 -27.19 -12.92
CA SER A 60 25.24 -26.20 -13.54
C SER A 60 24.47 -25.45 -14.63
N LEU A 61 24.32 -24.13 -14.49
CA LEU A 61 23.88 -23.25 -15.57
C LEU A 61 25.05 -23.01 -16.55
N PRO A 62 24.84 -23.08 -17.88
CA PRO A 62 25.90 -22.81 -18.83
C PRO A 62 26.02 -21.30 -19.04
N ASN A 63 27.07 -20.70 -18.48
CA ASN A 63 27.89 -19.68 -19.14
C ASN A 63 29.04 -19.26 -18.22
N ARG A 64 30.25 -19.74 -18.53
CA ARG A 64 31.51 -19.17 -18.04
C ARG A 64 32.42 -18.96 -19.24
N LEU A 65 32.84 -17.73 -19.46
CA LEU A 65 34.20 -17.46 -19.92
C LEU A 65 34.92 -16.73 -18.78
N LEU A 66 35.59 -17.51 -17.94
CA LEU A 66 36.68 -17.02 -17.10
C LEU A 66 37.97 -17.07 -17.92
N CYS A 67 38.63 -15.92 -17.96
CA CYS A 67 39.97 -15.71 -18.49
C CYS A 67 41.02 -16.30 -17.53
N ASN A 68 41.91 -17.21 -17.98
CA ASN A 68 43.37 -17.09 -17.78
C ASN A 68 44.22 -18.20 -18.45
N ARG A 69 45.35 -17.77 -19.04
CA ARG A 69 46.62 -18.44 -19.43
C ARG A 69 46.92 -18.72 -20.93
N LYS A 70 47.80 -17.85 -21.48
CA LYS A 70 49.02 -18.03 -22.34
C LYS A 70 49.01 -19.21 -23.33
N PHE A 71 49.31 -19.10 -24.64
CA PHE A 71 50.23 -18.25 -25.43
C PHE A 71 49.98 -18.50 -26.96
N PRO A 72 50.78 -17.97 -27.90
CA PRO A 72 50.40 -17.01 -28.96
C PRO A 72 49.87 -17.62 -30.28
N SER A 73 49.26 -16.77 -31.12
CA SER A 73 49.52 -16.57 -32.57
C SER A 73 48.27 -16.32 -33.44
N ARG A 74 48.34 -15.18 -34.16
CA ARG A 74 47.77 -14.78 -35.46
C ARG A 74 46.35 -15.17 -35.90
N VAL A 75 45.57 -14.10 -36.21
CA VAL A 75 44.81 -13.78 -37.46
C VAL A 75 43.80 -14.85 -37.93
N ILE A 76 42.50 -14.55 -38.10
CA ILE A 76 41.89 -13.91 -39.29
C ILE A 76 40.46 -13.44 -38.92
N LEU A 77 40.10 -12.20 -39.30
CA LEU A 77 38.73 -11.72 -39.44
C LEU A 77 38.09 -12.35 -40.70
N ASN A 78 36.88 -12.94 -40.61
CA ASN A 78 35.92 -12.84 -41.72
C ASN A 78 34.47 -13.12 -41.31
N GLU A 79 33.58 -12.57 -42.14
CA GLU A 79 32.17 -12.25 -41.94
C GLU A 79 31.14 -13.39 -42.14
N ASN A 80 29.88 -13.06 -41.78
CA ASN A 80 28.60 -13.47 -42.37
C ASN A 80 28.16 -14.94 -42.38
N HIS A 81 27.03 -15.25 -41.72
CA HIS A 81 25.72 -15.42 -42.39
C HIS A 81 24.58 -15.88 -41.45
N TYR A 82 23.42 -15.25 -41.63
CA TYR A 82 22.10 -15.68 -41.20
C TYR A 82 21.65 -16.95 -41.95
N GLN A 83 21.11 -17.96 -41.26
CA GLN A 83 19.98 -18.80 -41.69
C GLN A 83 19.55 -19.75 -40.56
N LEU A 84 18.25 -20.12 -40.56
CA LEU A 84 17.56 -21.19 -39.81
C LEU A 84 16.96 -20.86 -38.43
N GLU A 85 15.74 -20.32 -38.43
CA GLU A 85 14.64 -20.87 -37.60
C GLU A 85 13.28 -20.69 -38.31
N ARG A 86 12.88 -21.69 -39.11
CA ARG A 86 11.51 -21.81 -39.69
C ARG A 86 10.85 -23.17 -39.44
N GLY A 87 11.40 -23.98 -38.53
CA GLY A 87 10.96 -25.37 -38.31
C GLY A 87 10.09 -25.62 -37.08
N VAL A 88 10.14 -24.77 -36.04
CA VAL A 88 9.62 -25.15 -34.71
C VAL A 88 8.16 -24.72 -34.48
N VAL A 89 7.68 -23.67 -35.16
CA VAL A 89 6.35 -23.07 -34.89
C VAL A 89 5.18 -23.86 -35.50
N MET A 90 5.42 -24.74 -36.47
CA MET A 90 4.35 -25.47 -37.17
C MET A 90 3.94 -26.82 -36.54
N LEU A 91 4.69 -27.33 -35.55
CA LEU A 91 4.42 -28.64 -34.95
C LEU A 91 3.47 -28.59 -33.74
N PHE A 92 3.33 -27.43 -33.07
CA PHE A 92 2.49 -27.31 -31.87
C PHE A 92 1.00 -26.98 -32.15
N LYS A 93 0.65 -26.44 -33.33
CA LYS A 93 -0.75 -26.10 -33.66
C LYS A 93 -1.59 -27.28 -34.16
N LYS A 94 -0.99 -28.40 -34.57
CA LYS A 94 -1.68 -29.54 -35.20
C LYS A 94 -2.08 -30.67 -34.24
N ALA A 95 -1.62 -30.64 -32.99
CA ALA A 95 -1.89 -31.68 -31.99
C ALA A 95 -3.13 -31.39 -31.13
N TRP A 96 -3.52 -30.12 -30.94
CA TRP A 96 -4.60 -29.75 -30.03
C TRP A 96 -6.02 -30.05 -30.57
N TYR A 97 -6.21 -30.04 -31.90
CA TYR A 97 -7.49 -30.31 -32.55
C TYR A 97 -7.87 -31.81 -32.59
N ARG A 98 -6.91 -32.71 -32.37
CA ARG A 98 -7.15 -34.17 -32.44
C ARG A 98 -7.54 -34.81 -31.11
N MET A 99 -7.49 -34.07 -30.00
CA MET A 99 -7.90 -34.54 -28.67
C MET A 99 -9.21 -33.92 -28.16
N SER A 100 -9.80 -32.95 -28.86
CA SER A 100 -11.04 -32.29 -28.46
C SER A 100 -12.32 -33.02 -28.87
N LEU A 101 -12.25 -33.95 -29.85
CA LEU A 101 -13.42 -34.66 -30.38
C LEU A 101 -13.97 -35.81 -29.48
N PRO A 102 -13.17 -36.61 -28.74
CA PRO A 102 -13.72 -37.69 -27.92
C PRO A 102 -14.26 -37.22 -26.55
N VAL A 103 -13.87 -36.03 -26.06
CA VAL A 103 -14.32 -35.50 -24.76
C VAL A 103 -15.74 -34.93 -24.83
N LEU A 104 -16.13 -34.34 -25.97
CA LEU A 104 -17.48 -33.82 -26.16
C LEU A 104 -18.55 -34.93 -26.30
N LEU A 105 -18.16 -36.12 -26.75
CA LEU A 105 -19.08 -37.24 -26.98
C LEU A 105 -19.44 -38.02 -25.69
N ILE A 106 -18.61 -37.93 -24.64
CA ILE A 106 -18.84 -38.59 -23.35
C ILE A 106 -19.76 -37.78 -22.44
N MET A 107 -19.85 -36.45 -22.64
CA MET A 107 -20.68 -35.57 -21.80
C MET A 107 -22.18 -35.66 -22.09
N VAL A 108 -22.57 -36.14 -23.28
CA VAL A 108 -23.98 -36.28 -23.70
C VAL A 108 -24.64 -37.53 -23.11
N ILE A 109 -23.88 -38.51 -22.62
CA ILE A 109 -24.43 -39.79 -22.11
C ILE A 109 -24.84 -39.70 -20.63
N PHE A 110 -24.43 -38.64 -19.90
CA PHE A 110 -24.75 -38.50 -18.46
C PHE A 110 -26.03 -37.69 -18.14
N MET A 111 -26.78 -37.19 -19.14
CA MET A 111 -28.03 -36.45 -18.92
C MET A 111 -29.31 -37.26 -19.19
N SER A 112 -29.30 -38.56 -18.89
CA SER A 112 -30.51 -39.39 -18.99
C SER A 112 -30.52 -40.44 -17.89
N GLY A 113 -30.86 -40.02 -16.66
CA GLY A 113 -30.96 -40.95 -15.54
C GLY A 113 -31.35 -40.28 -14.24
N CYS A 114 -32.64 -39.96 -14.09
CA CYS A 114 -33.46 -40.05 -12.87
C CYS A 114 -34.67 -39.12 -13.00
N ALA A 115 -35.70 -39.58 -13.71
CA ALA A 115 -37.05 -39.11 -13.50
C ALA A 115 -37.72 -40.10 -12.54
N GLN A 116 -37.93 -39.68 -11.29
CA GLN A 116 -38.77 -40.40 -10.35
C GLN A 116 -39.87 -39.44 -9.89
N ASN A 117 -41.09 -39.74 -10.31
CA ASN A 117 -42.31 -39.05 -9.94
C ASN A 117 -42.60 -39.28 -8.45
N GLU A 118 -42.53 -38.23 -7.65
CA GLU A 118 -43.28 -38.11 -6.40
C GLU A 118 -44.14 -36.84 -6.46
N ALA A 119 -45.32 -36.96 -5.86
CA ALA A 119 -46.47 -36.07 -6.03
C ALA A 119 -46.18 -34.64 -5.55
N ILE A 120 -46.61 -33.66 -6.36
CA ILE A 120 -46.55 -32.23 -6.06
C ILE A 120 -47.78 -31.86 -5.23
N GLU A 121 -47.59 -31.65 -3.93
CA GLU A 121 -48.38 -30.70 -3.14
C GLU A 121 -47.80 -29.29 -3.35
N PRO A 122 -48.62 -28.22 -3.37
CA PRO A 122 -48.16 -26.90 -3.74
C PRO A 122 -47.36 -26.29 -2.58
N ALA A 123 -46.03 -26.25 -2.73
CA ALA A 123 -45.17 -25.44 -1.88
C ALA A 123 -45.49 -23.96 -2.12
N ALA A 124 -45.88 -23.28 -1.06
CA ALA A 124 -45.97 -21.84 -1.00
C ALA A 124 -44.62 -21.26 -1.43
N THR A 125 -44.68 -20.29 -2.35
CA THR A 125 -43.55 -19.45 -2.72
C THR A 125 -43.15 -18.62 -1.51
N GLU A 126 -42.25 -19.14 -0.68
CA GLU A 126 -41.47 -18.32 0.23
C GLU A 126 -40.52 -17.49 -0.63
N THR A 127 -40.92 -16.25 -0.87
CA THR A 127 -40.00 -15.19 -1.25
C THR A 127 -38.98 -15.09 -0.11
N GLU A 128 -37.78 -15.63 -0.34
CA GLU A 128 -36.64 -15.51 0.55
C GLU A 128 -36.22 -14.04 0.59
N ASN A 129 -36.93 -13.23 1.36
CA ASN A 129 -36.47 -11.93 1.83
C ASN A 129 -35.35 -12.23 2.83
N THR A 130 -34.13 -12.44 2.33
CA THR A 130 -32.94 -12.52 3.17
C THR A 130 -32.81 -11.19 3.89
N ALA A 131 -33.21 -11.15 5.17
CA ALA A 131 -32.97 -9.99 6.02
C ALA A 131 -31.46 -9.68 5.98
N PRO A 132 -31.05 -8.40 5.88
CA PRO A 132 -29.64 -8.04 5.87
C PRO A 132 -28.98 -8.62 7.11
N GLN A 133 -27.96 -9.45 6.91
CA GLN A 133 -27.24 -10.06 8.01
C GLN A 133 -26.48 -8.97 8.76
N THR A 134 -26.55 -8.99 10.09
CA THR A 134 -25.92 -7.99 10.96
C THR A 134 -24.98 -8.66 11.95
N ARG A 135 -24.06 -7.87 12.50
CA ARG A 135 -23.17 -8.27 13.60
C ARG A 135 -23.03 -7.13 14.61
N ILE A 136 -22.58 -7.46 15.81
CA ILE A 136 -22.36 -6.48 16.88
C ILE A 136 -20.87 -6.13 16.91
N LEU A 137 -20.58 -4.83 16.90
CA LEU A 137 -19.26 -4.27 17.16
C LEU A 137 -19.26 -3.62 18.54
N SER A 138 -18.32 -4.02 19.40
CA SER A 138 -18.07 -3.30 20.65
C SER A 138 -17.18 -2.08 20.37
N THR A 139 -17.73 -0.89 20.53
CA THR A 139 -17.05 0.39 20.26
C THR A 139 -16.88 1.21 21.53
N MET A 140 -16.11 2.30 21.47
CA MET A 140 -16.01 3.25 22.59
C MET A 140 -17.34 3.92 22.95
N MET A 141 -18.28 3.96 22.00
CA MET A 141 -19.63 4.50 22.20
C MET A 141 -20.64 3.43 22.66
N GLY A 142 -20.16 2.21 22.95
CA GLY A 142 -20.98 1.04 23.27
C GLY A 142 -21.12 0.07 22.10
N ASP A 143 -21.96 -0.93 22.28
CA ASP A 143 -22.22 -1.93 21.24
C ASP A 143 -23.07 -1.33 20.12
N VAL A 144 -22.59 -1.46 18.88
CA VAL A 144 -23.26 -0.99 17.66
C VAL A 144 -23.59 -2.21 16.79
N THR A 145 -24.86 -2.36 16.40
CA THR A 145 -25.25 -3.37 15.42
C THR A 145 -25.03 -2.82 14.01
N VAL A 146 -24.14 -3.45 13.26
CA VAL A 146 -23.75 -3.03 11.90
C VAL A 146 -24.08 -4.12 10.88
N PRO A 147 -24.22 -3.78 9.58
CA PRO A 147 -24.31 -4.78 8.52
C PRO A 147 -23.10 -5.71 8.52
N LEU A 148 -23.31 -6.98 8.19
CA LEU A 148 -22.23 -7.95 8.00
C LEU A 148 -21.34 -7.54 6.82
N THR A 149 -21.93 -6.97 5.78
CA THR A 149 -21.20 -6.45 4.61
C THR A 149 -21.75 -5.05 4.30
N PRO A 150 -21.14 -3.98 4.82
CA PRO A 150 -21.53 -2.62 4.47
C PRO A 150 -21.28 -2.35 2.98
N GLU A 151 -22.29 -1.83 2.29
CA GLU A 151 -22.26 -1.50 0.86
C GLU A 151 -22.29 0.01 0.61
N ARG A 152 -22.93 0.78 1.50
CA ARG A 152 -23.15 2.23 1.36
C ARG A 152 -22.53 2.97 2.54
N VAL A 153 -21.20 3.03 2.54
CA VAL A 153 -20.43 3.64 3.64
C VAL A 153 -20.24 5.14 3.41
N VAL A 154 -20.61 5.94 4.41
CA VAL A 154 -20.26 7.37 4.46
C VAL A 154 -19.11 7.59 5.45
N VAL A 155 -18.17 8.46 5.08
CA VAL A 155 -16.97 8.75 5.88
C VAL A 155 -16.73 10.26 5.96
N ASP A 156 -16.55 10.79 7.17
CA ASP A 156 -16.35 12.24 7.36
C ASP A 156 -14.89 12.68 7.57
N TRP A 157 -13.94 11.75 7.73
CA TRP A 157 -12.51 12.04 7.87
C TRP A 157 -11.58 10.91 7.44
N ASN A 158 -11.76 9.70 7.99
CA ASN A 158 -10.83 8.56 7.86
C ASN A 158 -10.91 7.84 6.49
N ILE A 159 -10.89 8.59 5.41
CA ILE A 159 -11.16 8.11 4.05
C ILE A 159 -10.12 7.06 3.61
N GLY A 160 -8.84 7.32 3.85
CA GLY A 160 -7.80 6.41 3.41
C GLY A 160 -7.77 5.08 4.17
N HIS A 161 -8.21 5.04 5.43
CA HIS A 161 -8.41 3.78 6.16
C HIS A 161 -9.47 2.91 5.46
N VAL A 162 -10.58 3.51 5.07
CA VAL A 162 -11.69 2.82 4.39
C VAL A 162 -11.29 2.35 2.99
N LEU A 163 -10.56 3.19 2.24
CA LEU A 163 -10.01 2.82 0.94
C LEU A 163 -8.92 1.74 1.04
N ALA A 164 -8.15 1.68 2.14
CA ALA A 164 -7.12 0.68 2.34
C ALA A 164 -7.69 -0.74 2.39
N VAL A 165 -8.89 -0.89 2.94
CA VAL A 165 -9.60 -2.18 3.02
C VAL A 165 -10.57 -2.41 1.85
N GLY A 166 -10.45 -1.62 0.78
CA GLY A 166 -11.13 -1.84 -0.49
C GLY A 166 -12.57 -1.35 -0.55
N VAL A 167 -12.98 -0.44 0.34
CA VAL A 167 -14.31 0.19 0.31
C VAL A 167 -14.19 1.62 -0.22
N THR A 168 -14.96 1.96 -1.24
CA THR A 168 -15.12 3.34 -1.72
C THR A 168 -16.34 3.96 -1.04
N PRO A 169 -16.17 5.06 -0.27
CA PRO A 169 -17.30 5.72 0.37
C PRO A 169 -18.28 6.31 -0.64
N VAL A 170 -19.58 6.24 -0.36
CA VAL A 170 -20.62 6.87 -1.18
C VAL A 170 -20.73 8.38 -0.94
N GLY A 171 -20.20 8.87 0.19
CA GLY A 171 -20.19 10.28 0.53
C GLY A 171 -19.01 10.66 1.40
N VAL A 172 -18.40 11.80 1.06
CA VAL A 172 -17.26 12.40 1.79
C VAL A 172 -17.37 13.94 1.78
N PRO A 173 -16.76 14.65 2.74
CA PRO A 173 -16.71 16.11 2.71
C PRO A 173 -15.86 16.66 1.55
N SER A 174 -16.31 17.72 0.87
CA SER A 174 -15.58 18.41 -0.22
C SER A 174 -14.19 18.85 0.19
N SER A 175 -14.02 19.36 1.41
CA SER A 175 -12.71 19.74 1.90
C SER A 175 -11.71 18.59 1.84
N LEU A 176 -12.14 17.34 2.03
CA LEU A 176 -11.24 16.18 1.94
C LEU A 176 -11.05 15.70 0.49
N LEU A 177 -11.98 16.01 -0.41
CA LEU A 177 -11.79 15.81 -1.86
C LEU A 177 -10.79 16.81 -2.44
N ASP A 178 -10.79 18.04 -1.93
CA ASP A 178 -9.88 19.09 -2.36
C ASP A 178 -8.47 18.86 -1.83
N TYR A 179 -8.34 18.45 -0.56
CA TYR A 179 -7.06 18.19 0.11
C TYR A 179 -6.63 16.72 0.10
N GLY A 180 -7.35 15.86 -0.62
CA GLY A 180 -7.06 14.43 -0.79
C GLY A 180 -6.64 14.10 -2.21
N MET A 181 -5.83 14.94 -2.85
CA MET A 181 -5.49 14.83 -4.28
C MET A 181 -4.93 13.44 -4.65
N PHE A 182 -4.15 12.81 -3.77
CA PHE A 182 -3.65 11.46 -3.96
C PHE A 182 -4.74 10.39 -4.08
N LEU A 183 -5.89 10.62 -3.45
CA LEU A 183 -7.00 9.68 -3.38
C LEU A 183 -8.16 10.09 -4.31
N ARG A 184 -8.07 11.25 -4.96
CA ARG A 184 -9.17 11.85 -5.73
C ARG A 184 -9.72 10.92 -6.81
N ASP A 185 -8.85 10.23 -7.54
CA ASP A 185 -9.25 9.27 -8.59
C ASP A 185 -10.08 8.09 -8.04
N LYS A 186 -9.96 7.79 -6.74
CA LYS A 186 -10.71 6.73 -6.07
C LYS A 186 -12.06 7.20 -5.52
N LEU A 187 -12.28 8.52 -5.50
CA LEU A 187 -13.44 9.17 -4.89
C LEU A 187 -14.32 9.88 -5.93
N VAL A 188 -14.11 9.61 -7.22
CA VAL A 188 -14.84 10.25 -8.33
C VAL A 188 -16.35 10.04 -8.27
N ASP A 189 -16.78 8.90 -7.72
CA ASP A 189 -18.19 8.53 -7.57
C ASP A 189 -18.75 8.89 -6.18
N SER A 190 -17.93 9.44 -5.29
CA SER A 190 -18.36 9.84 -3.94
C SER A 190 -19.08 11.19 -3.99
N ALA A 191 -20.24 11.27 -3.35
CA ALA A 191 -20.98 12.52 -3.25
C ALA A 191 -20.32 13.51 -2.27
N ASP A 192 -20.38 14.80 -2.61
CA ASP A 192 -19.88 15.89 -1.77
C ASP A 192 -20.90 16.26 -0.68
N LEU A 193 -20.53 15.97 0.56
CA LEU A 193 -21.31 16.26 1.77
C LEU A 193 -21.12 17.69 2.32
N GLY A 194 -20.35 18.54 1.66
CA GLY A 194 -19.99 19.88 2.13
C GLY A 194 -18.71 19.89 2.96
N ASN A 195 -18.53 20.92 3.79
CA ASN A 195 -17.32 21.10 4.58
C ASN A 195 -17.21 20.05 5.71
N HIS A 196 -16.02 19.51 6.00
CA HIS A 196 -15.83 18.52 7.08
C HIS A 196 -16.27 19.04 8.47
N SER A 197 -16.13 20.34 8.73
CA SER A 197 -16.61 20.96 9.96
C SER A 197 -18.14 20.94 10.07
N GLU A 198 -18.83 21.05 8.93
CA GLU A 198 -20.29 21.21 8.83
C GLU A 198 -20.86 20.28 7.74
N VAL A 199 -20.72 18.97 7.98
CA VAL A 199 -21.24 17.94 7.07
C VAL A 199 -22.76 18.06 6.93
N SER A 200 -23.27 18.09 5.71
CA SER A 200 -24.70 18.18 5.40
C SER A 200 -25.43 16.88 5.75
N LEU A 201 -26.27 16.94 6.78
CA LEU A 201 -27.12 15.81 7.19
C LEU A 201 -28.18 15.47 6.14
N GLU A 202 -28.72 16.48 5.45
CA GLU A 202 -29.71 16.28 4.38
C GLU A 202 -29.13 15.44 3.25
N LYS A 203 -27.96 15.85 2.72
CA LYS A 203 -27.26 15.07 1.71
C LYS A 203 -26.88 13.68 2.21
N MET A 204 -26.44 13.56 3.46
CA MET A 204 -26.12 12.25 4.04
C MET A 204 -27.33 11.32 4.06
N VAL A 205 -28.53 11.83 4.38
CA VAL A 205 -29.78 11.04 4.34
C VAL A 205 -30.13 10.62 2.91
N GLU A 206 -29.97 11.51 1.93
CA GLU A 206 -30.23 11.22 0.50
C GLU A 206 -29.34 10.09 -0.04
N LEU A 207 -28.16 9.89 0.54
CA LEU A 207 -27.27 8.78 0.17
C LEU A 207 -27.71 7.44 0.73
N GLU A 208 -28.72 7.38 1.61
CA GLU A 208 -29.20 6.13 2.22
C GLU A 208 -28.05 5.23 2.71
N PRO A 209 -27.16 5.71 3.59
CA PRO A 209 -26.02 4.93 4.04
C PRO A 209 -26.47 3.75 4.90
N ASP A 210 -25.75 2.64 4.82
CA ASP A 210 -25.93 1.48 5.71
C ASP A 210 -24.91 1.42 6.85
N LEU A 211 -23.87 2.26 6.76
CA LEU A 211 -22.89 2.50 7.81
C LEU A 211 -22.30 3.91 7.67
N ILE A 212 -22.13 4.61 8.79
CA ILE A 212 -21.42 5.89 8.87
C ILE A 212 -20.18 5.70 9.76
N ILE A 213 -19.03 6.15 9.28
CA ILE A 213 -17.78 6.18 10.04
C ILE A 213 -17.42 7.63 10.31
N THR A 214 -17.27 7.98 11.59
CA THR A 214 -16.89 9.32 12.03
C THR A 214 -15.72 9.30 12.99
N TRP A 215 -14.91 10.35 13.03
CA TRP A 215 -13.93 10.57 14.10
C TRP A 215 -14.52 11.34 15.30
N ASP A 216 -15.65 12.03 15.07
CA ASP A 216 -16.23 13.00 15.99
C ASP A 216 -17.28 12.33 16.89
N GLN A 217 -16.91 12.16 18.17
CA GLN A 217 -17.79 11.59 19.19
C GLN A 217 -19.05 12.43 19.42
N GLU A 218 -19.00 13.75 19.21
CA GLU A 218 -20.14 14.64 19.40
C GLU A 218 -21.21 14.42 18.31
N LYS A 219 -20.77 14.04 17.11
CA LYS A 219 -21.66 13.76 15.97
C LYS A 219 -22.29 12.37 16.03
N PHE A 220 -21.78 11.46 16.86
CA PHE A 220 -22.26 10.08 16.98
C PHE A 220 -23.78 9.97 17.11
N GLN A 221 -24.39 10.71 18.06
CA GLN A 221 -25.84 10.65 18.29
C GLN A 221 -26.65 11.19 17.11
N THR A 222 -26.11 12.17 16.38
CA THR A 222 -26.76 12.78 15.23
C THR A 222 -26.71 11.83 14.04
N TYR A 223 -25.54 11.27 13.74
CA TYR A 223 -25.36 10.32 12.64
C TYR A 223 -26.07 8.99 12.89
N SER A 224 -26.15 8.54 14.15
CA SER A 224 -26.89 7.32 14.52
C SER A 224 -28.40 7.39 14.25
N LYS A 225 -28.96 8.59 14.05
CA LYS A 225 -30.36 8.75 13.62
C LYS A 225 -30.55 8.49 12.12
N ILE A 226 -29.47 8.45 11.34
CA ILE A 226 -29.45 8.24 9.89
C ILE A 226 -29.14 6.77 9.59
N ALA A 227 -28.04 6.25 10.13
CA ALA A 227 -27.60 4.86 9.93
C ALA A 227 -26.73 4.39 11.12
N PRO A 228 -26.47 3.07 11.27
CA PRO A 228 -25.46 2.58 12.22
C PRO A 228 -24.17 3.39 12.08
N THR A 229 -23.68 3.91 13.20
CA THR A 229 -22.52 4.81 13.22
C THR A 229 -21.42 4.22 14.08
N VAL A 230 -20.18 4.25 13.58
CA VAL A 230 -19.00 3.84 14.32
C VAL A 230 -18.07 5.04 14.46
N VAL A 231 -17.65 5.32 15.71
CA VAL A 231 -16.59 6.30 15.97
C VAL A 231 -15.24 5.62 15.85
N PHE A 232 -14.37 6.14 14.99
CA PHE A 232 -13.01 5.66 14.75
C PHE A 232 -12.00 6.77 15.01
N VAL A 233 -11.14 6.57 16.01
CA VAL A 233 -10.10 7.52 16.41
C VAL A 233 -8.72 6.86 16.20
N PRO A 234 -7.96 7.25 15.17
CA PRO A 234 -6.66 6.64 14.85
C PRO A 234 -5.66 6.64 16.02
N ASP A 235 -5.64 7.72 16.81
CA ASP A 235 -4.69 7.91 17.93
C ASP A 235 -4.82 6.87 19.05
N GLN A 236 -5.84 6.01 19.01
CA GLN A 236 -6.01 4.90 19.97
C GLN A 236 -5.23 3.64 19.57
N TYR A 237 -4.64 3.62 18.38
CA TYR A 237 -3.91 2.47 17.86
C TYR A 237 -2.40 2.74 17.85
N ASP A 238 -1.61 1.69 18.12
CA ASP A 238 -0.16 1.82 18.27
C ASP A 238 0.59 2.05 16.94
N SER A 239 -0.06 1.86 15.80
CA SER A 239 0.57 1.96 14.46
C SER A 239 -0.47 2.11 13.35
N MET A 240 -0.05 2.67 12.21
CA MET A 240 -0.87 2.70 10.99
C MET A 240 -1.41 1.33 10.58
N GLU A 241 -0.61 0.26 10.73
CA GLU A 241 -1.09 -1.08 10.40
C GLU A 241 -2.18 -1.58 11.36
N ALA A 242 -2.10 -1.20 12.64
CA ALA A 242 -3.15 -1.48 13.61
C ALA A 242 -4.42 -0.68 13.29
N GLU A 243 -4.31 0.58 12.85
CA GLU A 243 -5.44 1.39 12.38
C GLU A 243 -6.15 0.71 11.19
N VAL A 244 -5.40 0.22 10.19
CA VAL A 244 -5.98 -0.47 9.03
C VAL A 244 -6.57 -1.83 9.41
N THR A 245 -5.94 -2.55 10.34
CA THR A 245 -6.47 -3.83 10.85
C THR A 245 -7.83 -3.61 11.52
N ALA A 246 -7.94 -2.60 12.39
CA ALA A 246 -9.19 -2.26 13.05
C ALA A 246 -10.26 -1.79 12.06
N MET A 247 -9.89 -1.03 11.02
CA MET A 247 -10.82 -0.67 9.96
C MET A 247 -11.31 -1.90 9.18
N GLY A 248 -10.44 -2.89 8.95
CA GLY A 248 -10.80 -4.19 8.40
C GLY A 248 -11.84 -4.92 9.26
N GLU A 249 -11.66 -4.93 10.57
CA GLU A 249 -12.63 -5.50 11.51
C GLU A 249 -13.96 -4.73 11.53
N ILE A 250 -13.96 -3.40 11.37
CA ILE A 250 -15.18 -2.57 11.30
C ILE A 250 -15.96 -2.80 10.01
N LEU A 251 -15.28 -3.05 8.90
CA LEU A 251 -15.89 -3.23 7.58
C LEU A 251 -16.05 -4.70 7.18
N ASN A 252 -15.63 -5.64 8.03
CA ASN A 252 -15.61 -7.09 7.76
C ASN A 252 -14.80 -7.39 6.48
N ARG A 253 -13.57 -6.85 6.46
CA ARG A 253 -12.58 -6.83 5.37
C ARG A 253 -11.17 -7.14 5.91
N GLU A 254 -11.06 -8.09 6.82
CA GLU A 254 -9.82 -8.44 7.50
C GLU A 254 -8.76 -8.99 6.54
N ALA A 255 -9.18 -9.73 5.50
CA ALA A 255 -8.28 -10.26 4.48
C ALA A 255 -7.63 -9.14 3.66
N GLU A 256 -8.41 -8.13 3.27
CA GLU A 256 -7.96 -6.94 2.57
C GLU A 256 -7.02 -6.12 3.45
N ALA A 257 -7.35 -5.95 4.73
CA ALA A 257 -6.48 -5.26 5.69
C ALA A 257 -5.11 -5.94 5.82
N ILE A 258 -5.07 -7.28 5.93
CA ILE A 258 -3.82 -8.06 5.98
C ILE A 258 -3.00 -7.84 4.70
N ALA A 259 -3.63 -7.99 3.53
CA ALA A 259 -2.95 -7.82 2.25
C ALA A 259 -2.42 -6.39 2.05
N TRP A 260 -3.21 -5.38 2.45
CA TRP A 260 -2.80 -3.99 2.37
C TRP A 260 -1.61 -3.72 3.30
N ASN A 261 -1.64 -4.21 4.54
CA ASN A 261 -0.55 -4.04 5.51
C ASN A 261 0.76 -4.70 5.06
N GLU A 262 0.70 -5.84 4.37
CA GLU A 262 1.88 -6.46 3.77
C GLU A 262 2.49 -5.58 2.66
N SER A 263 1.63 -5.04 1.78
CA SER A 263 2.05 -4.12 0.71
C SER A 263 2.62 -2.82 1.29
N PHE A 264 1.95 -2.24 2.28
CA PHE A 264 2.37 -1.02 2.96
C PHE A 264 3.78 -1.14 3.54
N LYS A 265 4.09 -2.23 4.25
CA LYS A 265 5.44 -2.50 4.77
C LYS A 265 6.49 -2.58 3.67
N GLN A 266 6.19 -3.25 2.56
CA GLN A 266 7.11 -3.36 1.43
C GLN A 266 7.37 -2.00 0.78
N ARG A 267 6.34 -1.17 0.64
CA ARG A 267 6.44 0.19 0.09
C ARG A 267 7.29 1.11 0.97
N ILE A 268 7.15 1.03 2.30
CA ILE A 268 8.02 1.76 3.24
C ILE A 268 9.50 1.39 3.03
N VAL A 269 9.80 0.08 2.95
CA VAL A 269 11.17 -0.40 2.72
C VAL A 269 11.70 0.12 1.38
N ALA A 270 10.89 0.08 0.33
CA ALA A 270 11.27 0.59 -0.99
C ALA A 270 11.53 2.10 -0.97
N ALA A 271 10.68 2.89 -0.31
CA ALA A 271 10.84 4.34 -0.19
C ALA A 271 12.13 4.71 0.58
N LYS A 272 12.41 4.05 1.71
CA LYS A 272 13.68 4.23 2.45
C LYS A 272 14.90 3.86 1.60
N ALA A 273 14.80 2.81 0.79
CA ALA A 273 15.90 2.39 -0.06
C ALA A 273 16.24 3.42 -1.16
N LYS A 274 15.25 4.18 -1.66
CA LYS A 274 15.47 5.23 -2.68
C LYS A 274 16.37 6.36 -2.19
N ILE A 275 16.24 6.75 -0.92
CA ILE A 275 16.99 7.89 -0.35
C ILE A 275 18.33 7.48 0.25
N LYS A 276 18.54 6.19 0.53
CA LYS A 276 19.78 5.69 1.12
C LYS A 276 20.97 5.94 0.21
N GLY A 277 21.99 6.64 0.73
CA GLY A 277 23.19 7.00 -0.03
C GLY A 277 23.01 8.14 -1.02
N VAL A 278 21.80 8.70 -1.14
CA VAL A 278 21.55 9.96 -1.86
C VAL A 278 21.64 11.13 -0.88
N ILE A 279 21.05 10.99 0.31
CA ILE A 279 21.17 11.95 1.40
C ILE A 279 22.27 11.50 2.39
N PRO A 280 22.99 12.44 3.04
CA PRO A 280 23.89 12.10 4.14
C PRO A 280 23.15 11.39 5.28
N ASP A 281 23.79 10.40 5.91
CA ASP A 281 23.16 9.58 6.97
C ASP A 281 22.80 10.39 8.23
N ASP A 282 23.47 11.53 8.46
CA ASP A 282 23.25 12.45 9.57
C ASP A 282 22.46 13.71 9.18
N ALA A 283 21.97 13.78 7.93
CA ALA A 283 21.20 14.91 7.45
C ALA A 283 19.92 15.11 8.25
N THR A 284 19.69 16.37 8.65
CA THR A 284 18.53 16.77 9.43
C THR A 284 17.45 17.41 8.56
N PHE A 285 16.20 17.17 8.92
CA PHE A 285 15.02 17.56 8.16
C PHE A 285 14.05 18.35 9.03
N THR A 286 13.38 19.29 8.38
CA THR A 286 12.27 20.06 8.95
C THR A 286 11.10 20.00 7.98
N VAL A 287 9.91 19.70 8.48
CA VAL A 287 8.64 19.85 7.75
C VAL A 287 7.99 21.15 8.21
N ALA A 288 7.67 22.04 7.27
CA ALA A 288 7.05 23.33 7.58
C ALA A 288 5.91 23.69 6.62
N ASP A 289 4.81 24.18 7.19
CA ASP A 289 3.61 24.62 6.48
C ASP A 289 3.54 26.15 6.36
N PHE A 290 3.32 26.63 5.13
CA PHE A 290 3.21 28.04 4.79
C PHE A 290 1.80 28.43 4.32
N ASN A 291 0.75 27.65 4.59
CA ASN A 291 -0.56 27.89 3.96
C ASN A 291 -1.59 28.59 4.86
N PHE A 292 -1.64 28.26 6.15
CA PHE A 292 -2.82 28.60 6.98
C PHE A 292 -2.59 29.63 8.08
N LEU A 293 -1.34 29.82 8.50
CA LEU A 293 -1.00 30.68 9.65
C LEU A 293 -0.29 31.95 9.21
N LYS A 294 -0.21 32.91 10.13
CA LYS A 294 0.51 34.18 9.90
C LYS A 294 2.01 33.96 9.77
N ASN A 295 2.56 33.00 10.52
CA ASN A 295 3.94 32.53 10.35
C ASN A 295 3.96 31.03 10.02
N PRO A 296 5.08 30.49 9.50
CA PRO A 296 5.17 29.08 9.17
C PRO A 296 4.94 28.16 10.37
N ALA A 297 4.16 27.10 10.17
CA ALA A 297 3.97 26.07 11.19
C ALA A 297 4.99 24.95 11.00
N ILE A 298 5.83 24.71 12.00
CA ILE A 298 6.74 23.56 12.04
C ILE A 298 5.95 22.34 12.49
N ILE A 299 6.05 21.24 11.73
CA ILE A 299 5.18 20.07 11.88
C ILE A 299 5.84 18.98 12.73
N GLY A 300 5.03 18.34 13.58
CA GLY A 300 5.42 17.30 14.52
C GLY A 300 5.55 15.89 13.93
N TYR A 301 5.82 14.91 14.81
CA TYR A 301 6.11 13.51 14.43
C TYR A 301 4.93 12.82 13.75
N SER A 302 3.82 12.69 14.48
CA SER A 302 2.63 11.95 14.05
C SER A 302 1.59 12.82 13.34
N ALA A 303 1.98 14.04 12.97
CA ALA A 303 1.04 15.04 12.53
C ALA A 303 0.58 14.84 11.08
N ASN A 304 -0.61 15.36 10.81
CA ASN A 304 -1.07 15.79 9.49
C ASN A 304 0.00 16.66 8.80
N ARG A 305 -0.16 16.94 7.50
CA ARG A 305 0.76 17.83 6.78
C ARG A 305 2.18 17.24 6.66
N GLY A 306 2.25 15.96 6.30
CA GLY A 306 3.50 15.27 5.97
C GLY A 306 4.41 14.83 7.13
N GLY A 307 4.03 15.11 8.39
CA GLY A 307 4.80 14.70 9.58
C GLY A 307 5.00 13.18 9.65
N ARG A 308 3.90 12.41 9.60
CA ARG A 308 3.95 10.93 9.60
C ARG A 308 4.78 10.38 8.45
N ALA A 309 4.62 10.93 7.25
CA ALA A 309 5.38 10.49 6.08
C ALA A 309 6.90 10.69 6.26
N ALA A 310 7.31 11.86 6.73
CA ALA A 310 8.71 12.22 6.90
C ALA A 310 9.37 11.47 8.08
N TYR A 311 8.76 11.51 9.27
CA TYR A 311 9.42 11.04 10.48
C TYR A 311 9.05 9.60 10.84
N GLU A 312 7.78 9.22 10.76
CA GLU A 312 7.33 7.86 11.11
C GLU A 312 7.67 6.85 10.00
N LEU A 313 7.28 7.17 8.75
CA LEU A 313 7.44 6.24 7.64
C LEU A 313 8.85 6.25 7.07
N LEU A 314 9.42 7.40 6.72
CA LEU A 314 10.78 7.46 6.15
C LEU A 314 11.87 7.40 7.22
N GLY A 315 11.59 7.81 8.45
CA GLY A 315 12.59 7.85 9.52
C GLY A 315 13.63 8.95 9.32
N LEU A 316 13.24 10.06 8.69
CA LEU A 316 14.11 11.23 8.53
C LEU A 316 14.49 11.80 9.90
N ILE A 317 15.73 12.24 10.06
CA ILE A 317 16.21 12.77 11.34
C ILE A 317 15.69 14.20 11.49
N PRO A 318 14.91 14.53 12.53
CA PRO A 318 14.43 15.90 12.74
C PRO A 318 15.59 16.84 13.10
N ALA A 319 15.50 18.10 12.69
CA ALA A 319 16.41 19.14 13.18
C ALA A 319 16.38 19.22 14.72
N PRO A 320 17.51 19.54 15.40
CA PRO A 320 17.60 19.42 16.85
C PRO A 320 16.51 20.18 17.63
N LYS A 321 16.18 21.40 17.20
CA LYS A 321 15.14 22.21 17.84
C LYS A 321 13.73 21.71 17.56
N VAL A 322 13.50 21.16 16.35
CA VAL A 322 12.25 20.46 15.99
C VAL A 322 12.07 19.26 16.93
N LYS A 323 13.14 18.48 17.13
CA LYS A 323 13.13 17.35 18.06
C LYS A 323 12.77 17.78 19.49
N SER A 324 13.49 18.76 20.06
CA SER A 324 13.33 19.14 21.47
C SER A 324 12.03 19.85 21.79
N ASP A 325 11.60 20.77 20.92
CA ASP A 325 10.53 21.72 21.25
C ASP A 325 9.15 21.22 20.80
N ILE A 326 9.13 20.22 19.90
CA ILE A 326 7.93 19.71 19.22
C ILE A 326 7.79 18.21 19.41
N LEU A 327 8.70 17.39 18.84
CA LEU A 327 8.53 15.93 18.79
C LEU A 327 8.63 15.30 20.18
N ASP A 328 9.66 15.62 20.96
CA ASP A 328 9.83 15.12 22.33
C ASP A 328 8.72 15.64 23.28
N GLN A 329 7.99 16.68 22.87
CA GLN A 329 6.85 17.26 23.60
C GLN A 329 5.50 16.69 23.14
N GLY A 330 5.47 15.82 22.13
CA GLY A 330 4.24 15.28 21.55
C GLY A 330 3.34 16.35 20.93
N LYS A 331 3.90 17.45 20.41
CA LYS A 331 3.12 18.51 19.77
C LYS A 331 2.90 18.21 18.28
N GLU A 332 1.70 18.47 17.81
CA GLU A 332 1.33 18.35 16.39
C GLU A 332 2.01 19.41 15.52
N ASN A 333 2.16 20.63 16.03
CA ASN A 333 2.87 21.70 15.35
C ASN A 333 3.32 22.81 16.32
N LEU A 334 4.15 23.71 15.82
CA LEU A 334 4.54 24.95 16.47
C LEU A 334 4.61 26.08 15.43
N GLU A 335 3.91 27.18 15.66
CA GLU A 335 4.03 28.39 14.83
C GLU A 335 5.36 29.10 15.15
N ALA A 336 6.27 29.15 14.18
CA ALA A 336 7.58 29.77 14.34
C ALA A 336 7.59 31.19 13.76
N SER A 337 7.91 32.19 14.58
CA SER A 337 8.04 33.56 14.08
C SER A 337 9.20 33.70 13.09
N ALA A 338 9.15 34.73 12.25
CA ALA A 338 10.21 35.00 11.27
C ALA A 338 11.61 35.17 11.89
N GLU A 339 11.70 35.59 13.15
CA GLU A 339 12.97 35.79 13.87
C GLU A 339 13.63 34.48 14.30
N VAL A 340 12.83 33.48 14.68
CA VAL A 340 13.34 32.19 15.22
C VAL A 340 13.23 31.04 14.23
N PHE A 341 12.56 31.23 13.10
CA PHE A 341 12.32 30.18 12.10
C PHE A 341 13.62 29.46 11.69
N GLY A 342 14.70 30.22 11.48
CA GLY A 342 16.00 29.65 11.09
C GLY A 342 16.59 28.67 12.11
N GLU A 343 16.23 28.75 13.38
CA GLU A 343 16.68 27.80 14.40
C GLU A 343 15.99 26.43 14.30
N TYR A 344 14.85 26.37 13.60
CA TYR A 344 14.10 25.14 13.34
C TYR A 344 14.47 24.49 12.01
N VAL A 345 15.24 25.15 11.14
CA VAL A 345 15.57 24.65 9.80
C VAL A 345 16.81 23.74 9.89
N GLY A 346 16.63 22.47 9.53
CA GLY A 346 17.73 21.51 9.38
C GLY A 346 18.51 21.68 8.07
N ASP A 347 19.28 20.66 7.71
CA ASP A 347 20.00 20.59 6.43
C ASP A 347 19.07 20.61 5.21
N TYR A 348 17.84 20.11 5.40
CA TYR A 348 16.77 20.01 4.41
C TYR A 348 15.46 20.58 4.95
N LEU A 349 14.72 21.31 4.10
CA LEU A 349 13.39 21.81 4.41
C LEU A 349 12.36 21.18 3.45
N LEU A 350 11.46 20.39 4.00
CA LEU A 350 10.24 19.94 3.34
C LEU A 350 9.19 21.05 3.49
N MET A 351 9.08 21.89 2.47
CA MET A 351 8.27 23.10 2.47
C MET A 351 6.89 22.83 1.88
N MET A 352 5.85 22.85 2.70
CA MET A 352 4.49 22.74 2.19
C MET A 352 3.94 24.08 1.75
N VAL A 353 3.46 24.10 0.52
CA VAL A 353 2.86 25.25 -0.15
C VAL A 353 1.72 24.77 -1.04
N THR A 354 0.78 25.65 -1.35
CA THR A 354 -0.20 25.39 -2.40
C THR A 354 0.49 25.44 -3.76
N GLU A 355 0.27 24.43 -4.60
CA GLU A 355 0.78 24.44 -5.97
C GLU A 355 0.41 25.76 -6.70
N GLY A 356 1.36 26.33 -7.43
CA GLY A 356 1.18 27.60 -8.14
C GLY A 356 1.31 28.86 -7.27
N THR A 357 1.53 28.73 -5.96
CA THR A 357 1.78 29.87 -5.07
C THR A 357 3.07 30.59 -5.49
N LYS A 358 2.93 31.88 -5.82
CA LYS A 358 4.06 32.80 -6.09
C LYS A 358 4.25 33.82 -4.98
N ASP A 359 3.40 33.76 -3.95
CA ASP A 359 3.50 34.64 -2.81
C ASP A 359 4.63 34.19 -1.90
N HIS A 360 5.55 35.10 -1.66
CA HIS A 360 6.70 34.93 -0.78
C HIS A 360 6.54 35.71 0.52
N SER A 361 5.36 36.32 0.78
CA SER A 361 5.09 37.15 1.95
C SER A 361 5.29 36.43 3.29
N LEU A 362 5.14 35.11 3.30
CA LEU A 362 5.33 34.26 4.47
C LEU A 362 6.79 33.78 4.64
N LEU A 363 7.68 34.09 3.70
CA LEU A 363 9.10 33.78 3.85
C LEU A 363 9.71 34.66 4.94
N PRO A 364 10.35 34.08 5.96
CA PRO A 364 11.04 34.83 7.00
C PRO A 364 12.14 35.74 6.45
N ASN A 365 12.42 36.86 7.13
CA ASN A 365 13.50 37.79 6.75
C ASN A 365 14.90 37.13 6.71
N VAL A 366 15.07 35.98 7.38
CA VAL A 366 16.31 35.21 7.41
C VAL A 366 16.45 34.22 6.25
N TRP A 367 15.45 34.12 5.36
CA TRP A 367 15.33 33.06 4.35
C TRP A 367 16.57 32.87 3.47
N ASP A 368 17.06 33.94 2.84
CA ASP A 368 18.20 33.87 1.91
C ASP A 368 19.53 33.45 2.57
N ASN A 369 19.60 33.52 3.91
CA ASN A 369 20.77 33.15 4.69
C ASN A 369 20.68 31.73 5.27
N LEU A 370 19.57 31.02 5.07
CA LEU A 370 19.41 29.66 5.56
C LEU A 370 20.33 28.71 4.78
N PRO A 371 21.10 27.83 5.46
CA PRO A 371 21.95 26.86 4.78
C PRO A 371 21.17 25.97 3.78
N ALA A 372 19.96 25.54 4.14
CA ALA A 372 19.10 24.75 3.26
C ALA A 372 18.73 25.52 1.96
N VAL A 373 18.56 26.84 2.03
CA VAL A 373 18.28 27.67 0.85
C VAL A 373 19.53 27.81 -0.01
N GLN A 374 20.67 28.13 0.60
CA GLN A 374 21.95 28.29 -0.11
C GLN A 374 22.42 27.01 -0.80
N ASN A 375 22.09 25.85 -0.22
CA ASN A 375 22.44 24.52 -0.76
C ASN A 375 21.36 23.93 -1.68
N ASN A 376 20.28 24.65 -2.00
CA ASN A 376 19.16 24.15 -2.81
C ASN A 376 18.54 22.85 -2.24
N HIS A 377 18.34 22.82 -0.92
CA HIS A 377 17.73 21.71 -0.18
C HIS A 377 16.30 22.03 0.30
N ILE A 378 15.58 22.87 -0.45
CA ILE A 378 14.18 23.19 -0.19
C ILE A 378 13.33 22.34 -1.12
N PHE A 379 12.58 21.39 -0.56
CA PHE A 379 11.72 20.49 -1.32
C PHE A 379 10.28 20.91 -1.12
N LYS A 380 9.66 21.47 -2.17
CA LYS A 380 8.27 21.89 -2.12
C LYS A 380 7.33 20.68 -2.20
N LEU A 381 6.35 20.67 -1.30
CA LEU A 381 5.29 19.66 -1.20
C LEU A 381 3.93 20.37 -1.32
N ASP A 382 3.00 19.80 -2.07
CA ASP A 382 1.69 20.43 -2.31
C ASP A 382 0.70 20.14 -1.18
N ILE A 383 0.16 21.16 -0.52
CA ILE A 383 -0.77 20.96 0.60
C ILE A 383 -2.00 20.13 0.24
N HIS A 384 -2.45 20.15 -1.03
CA HIS A 384 -3.57 19.33 -1.50
C HIS A 384 -3.27 17.83 -1.54
N LYS A 385 -2.00 17.44 -1.42
CA LYS A 385 -1.55 16.04 -1.30
C LYS A 385 -1.16 15.68 0.14
N TYR A 386 -0.71 16.66 0.91
CA TYR A 386 -0.08 16.43 2.22
C TYR A 386 -1.00 16.67 3.42
N PHE A 387 -2.20 17.22 3.22
CA PHE A 387 -3.07 17.67 4.32
C PHE A 387 -3.40 16.57 5.35
N THR A 388 -3.83 15.38 4.92
CA THR A 388 -4.17 14.26 5.83
C THR A 388 -2.98 13.35 6.09
N ALA A 389 -3.03 12.58 7.18
CA ALA A 389 -2.02 11.59 7.55
C ALA A 389 -2.61 10.20 7.85
N ASP A 390 -3.66 9.81 7.12
CA ASP A 390 -4.12 8.44 7.10
C ASP A 390 -3.10 7.50 6.43
N PRO A 391 -3.12 6.19 6.71
CA PRO A 391 -2.13 5.24 6.20
C PRO A 391 -1.98 5.20 4.67
N TYR A 392 -3.08 5.39 3.92
CA TYR A 392 -3.05 5.36 2.46
C TYR A 392 -2.38 6.61 1.89
N THR A 393 -2.76 7.78 2.39
CA THR A 393 -2.17 9.04 1.95
C THR A 393 -0.71 9.14 2.41
N SER A 394 -0.41 8.76 3.66
CA SER A 394 0.96 8.86 4.19
C SER A 394 1.97 8.00 3.44
N ILE A 395 1.61 6.80 2.97
CA ILE A 395 2.55 6.02 2.14
C ILE A 395 2.81 6.67 0.77
N LEU A 396 1.80 7.30 0.16
CA LEU A 396 1.96 8.03 -1.10
C LEU A 396 2.82 9.30 -0.91
N GLN A 397 2.62 10.01 0.19
CA GLN A 397 3.45 11.13 0.61
C GLN A 397 4.91 10.70 0.83
N ALA A 398 5.14 9.60 1.54
CA ALA A 398 6.49 9.08 1.79
C ALA A 398 7.21 8.69 0.49
N GLU A 399 6.49 8.09 -0.46
CA GLU A 399 7.02 7.74 -1.78
C GLU A 399 7.37 8.98 -2.60
N GLU A 400 6.52 10.00 -2.64
CA GLU A 400 6.81 11.25 -3.35
C GLU A 400 7.97 12.02 -2.70
N ILE A 401 8.02 12.12 -1.36
CA ILE A 401 9.18 12.70 -0.65
C ILE A 401 10.45 11.95 -1.04
N ALA A 402 10.42 10.61 -1.01
CA ALA A 402 11.58 9.80 -1.37
C ALA A 402 12.02 10.01 -2.83
N ASP A 403 11.07 10.10 -3.76
CA ASP A 403 11.37 10.35 -5.18
C ASP A 403 11.96 11.74 -5.42
N ARG A 404 11.42 12.77 -4.75
CA ARG A 404 11.95 14.13 -4.83
C ARG A 404 13.36 14.22 -4.26
N LEU A 405 13.60 13.63 -3.09
CA LEU A 405 14.94 13.59 -2.49
C LEU A 405 15.93 12.81 -3.37
N ALA A 406 15.50 11.68 -3.93
CA ALA A 406 16.33 10.88 -4.83
C ALA A 406 16.69 11.61 -6.14
N SER A 407 15.79 12.43 -6.68
CA SER A 407 16.02 13.19 -7.91
C SER A 407 16.66 14.57 -7.68
N GLY A 408 16.66 15.07 -6.44
CA GLY A 408 17.04 16.45 -6.13
C GLY A 408 16.01 17.49 -6.60
N GLN A 409 14.76 17.08 -6.85
CA GLN A 409 13.71 17.98 -7.36
C GLN A 409 13.13 18.85 -6.24
N THR A 410 13.46 20.14 -6.29
CA THR A 410 13.05 21.15 -5.30
C THR A 410 11.70 21.82 -5.60
N GLU A 411 11.23 21.74 -6.84
CA GLU A 411 10.01 22.41 -7.33
C GLU A 411 8.84 21.43 -7.57
N LEU A 412 7.60 21.94 -7.52
CA LEU A 412 6.40 21.19 -7.93
C LEU A 412 6.36 21.13 -9.46
N ASN A 413 6.29 19.93 -10.05
CA ASN A 413 6.29 19.70 -11.51
C ASN A 413 4.88 19.64 -12.08
#